data_AF-A0A7K1WRG6-F1
#
_entry.id   AF-A0A7K1WRG6-F1
#
_cell.length_a   1.000
_cell.length_b   1.000
_cell.length_c   1.000
_cell.angle_alpha   90.00
_cell.angle_beta   90.00
_cell.angle_gamma   90.00
#
_symmetry.space_group_name_H-M   'P 1'
#
loop_
_entity.id
_entity.type
_entity.pdbx_description
1 polymer ?
#
loop_
_entity_poly.entity_id
_entity_poly.type
_entity_poly.pdbx_seq_one_letter_code
_entity_poly.pdbx_strand_id
1 'polypeptide(L)'
;MKKVIIPILSLAFFLNSCGNTQKKDKQNEERKAEQAEKSIDNAAIDQEMSNENAANAVVESIQANIDKAMSKVALPKFSKLNATILAEEFHKDLSELVNTNSNEKANKYADKLDSLRKTYEKKVTDKKLDPKDKATLDKYVNDLLTAVQNAE
;
A
#
# COMPACT_ATOMS: atom_id res chain seq x y z
N MET A 1 51.66 -8.12 -51.90
CA MET A 1 50.68 -8.15 -53.03
C MET A 1 49.29 -8.15 -52.41
N LYS A 2 48.31 -7.28 -52.64
CA LYS A 2 48.00 -6.19 -53.59
C LYS A 2 47.21 -5.13 -52.77
N LYS A 3 47.70 -3.89 -52.68
CA LYS A 3 47.24 -2.64 -53.34
C LYS A 3 45.90 -2.05 -52.83
N VAL A 4 45.91 -0.98 -52.02
CA VAL A 4 45.75 0.49 -52.31
C VAL A 4 44.29 0.81 -52.76
N ILE A 5 43.52 1.80 -52.27
CA ILE A 5 43.69 3.26 -52.39
C ILE A 5 42.65 4.01 -51.50
N ILE A 6 43.09 5.03 -50.77
CA ILE A 6 42.30 6.16 -50.23
C ILE A 6 42.37 7.31 -51.25
N PRO A 7 41.28 8.08 -51.47
CA PRO A 7 41.35 9.55 -51.35
C PRO A 7 40.09 10.13 -50.66
N ILE A 8 40.20 10.98 -49.64
CA ILE A 8 40.33 12.46 -49.68
C ILE A 8 39.17 13.18 -50.40
N LEU A 9 38.34 13.83 -49.57
CA LEU A 9 37.69 15.15 -49.69
C LEU A 9 36.77 15.45 -50.89
N SER A 10 35.51 15.78 -50.59
CA SER A 10 34.76 16.82 -51.32
C SER A 10 33.79 17.52 -50.38
N LEU A 11 34.27 18.66 -49.88
CA LEU A 11 33.50 19.71 -49.25
C LEU A 11 32.49 20.25 -50.28
N ALA A 12 31.19 20.13 -50.02
CA ALA A 12 30.16 20.88 -50.73
C ALA A 12 29.37 21.70 -49.70
N PHE A 13 29.99 22.81 -49.30
CA PHE A 13 29.29 23.96 -48.75
C PHE A 13 28.53 24.62 -49.91
N PHE A 14 27.20 24.48 -49.95
CA PHE A 14 26.33 25.43 -50.63
C PHE A 14 25.60 26.25 -49.57
N LEU A 15 26.05 27.49 -49.42
CA LEU A 15 25.42 28.53 -48.63
C LEU A 15 24.20 29.13 -49.36
N ASN A 16 23.28 29.63 -48.55
CA ASN A 16 22.32 30.72 -48.79
C ASN A 16 20.92 30.40 -49.33
N SER A 17 20.01 30.09 -48.39
CA SER A 17 18.92 31.01 -48.09
C SER A 17 18.56 30.90 -46.60
N CYS A 18 18.90 31.95 -45.89
CA CYS A 18 18.82 32.12 -44.46
C CYS A 18 17.36 32.41 -44.06
N GLY A 19 16.85 31.67 -43.07
CA GLY A 19 15.70 32.11 -42.28
C GLY A 19 14.39 31.36 -42.52
N ASN A 20 14.29 30.08 -42.12
CA ASN A 20 13.07 29.60 -41.43
C ASN A 20 13.13 28.17 -40.86
N THR A 21 14.02 27.30 -41.35
CA THR A 21 14.01 25.87 -40.99
C THR A 21 14.50 25.63 -39.55
N GLN A 22 15.57 26.30 -39.14
CA GLN A 22 16.16 26.10 -37.80
C GLN A 22 15.23 26.53 -36.64
N LYS A 23 14.32 27.50 -36.87
CA LYS A 23 13.32 27.91 -35.87
C LYS A 23 12.16 26.91 -35.77
N LYS A 24 11.73 26.35 -36.91
CA LYS A 24 10.69 25.30 -36.93
C LYS A 24 11.19 24.02 -36.28
N ASP A 25 12.44 23.61 -36.54
CA ASP A 25 13.01 22.41 -35.93
C ASP A 25 13.18 22.58 -34.41
N LYS A 26 13.68 23.74 -33.94
CA LYS A 26 13.74 24.04 -32.49
C LYS A 26 12.36 24.07 -31.84
N GLN A 27 11.37 24.71 -32.45
CA GLN A 27 10.00 24.72 -31.90
C GLN A 27 9.36 23.32 -31.90
N ASN A 28 9.68 22.46 -32.87
CA ASN A 28 9.16 21.09 -32.90
C ASN A 28 9.89 20.20 -31.88
N GLU A 29 11.20 20.39 -31.69
CA GLU A 29 11.97 19.73 -30.65
C GLU A 29 11.52 20.17 -29.25
N GLU A 30 11.30 21.46 -29.03
CA GLU A 30 10.75 22.00 -27.77
C GLU A 30 9.36 21.43 -27.49
N ARG A 31 8.46 21.40 -28.48
CA ARG A 31 7.12 20.80 -28.29
C ARG A 31 7.17 19.29 -28.06
N LYS A 32 8.09 18.57 -28.70
CA LYS A 32 8.29 17.14 -28.47
C LYS A 32 8.89 16.87 -27.09
N ALA A 33 9.82 17.71 -26.63
CA ALA A 33 10.37 17.64 -25.29
C ALA A 33 9.28 17.93 -24.24
N GLU A 34 8.49 18.97 -24.44
CA GLU A 34 7.39 19.35 -23.53
C GLU A 34 6.25 18.31 -23.51
N GLN A 35 5.96 17.67 -24.65
CA GLN A 35 5.03 16.54 -24.71
C GLN A 35 5.60 15.28 -24.04
N ALA A 36 6.89 15.00 -24.23
CA ALA A 36 7.57 13.89 -23.55
C ALA A 36 7.56 14.09 -22.03
N GLU A 37 7.86 15.30 -21.57
CA GLU A 37 7.84 15.68 -20.15
C GLU A 37 6.42 15.56 -19.55
N LYS A 38 5.41 16.11 -20.22
CA LYS A 38 3.99 15.93 -19.82
C LYS A 38 3.53 14.48 -19.82
N SER A 39 4.01 13.66 -20.75
CA SER A 39 3.68 12.23 -20.78
C SER A 39 4.39 11.43 -19.69
N ILE A 40 5.58 11.85 -19.24
CA ILE A 40 6.27 11.26 -18.09
C ILE A 40 5.54 11.64 -16.79
N ASP A 41 5.15 12.91 -16.65
CA ASP A 41 4.39 13.37 -15.48
C ASP A 41 3.02 12.69 -15.40
N ASN A 42 2.30 12.59 -16.52
CA ASN A 42 1.03 11.88 -16.55
C ASN A 42 1.19 10.39 -16.27
N ALA A 43 2.24 9.73 -16.79
CA ALA A 43 2.49 8.32 -16.48
C ALA A 43 2.86 8.11 -15.01
N ALA A 44 3.61 9.04 -14.39
CA ALA A 44 3.93 8.99 -12.97
C ALA A 44 2.67 9.19 -12.11
N ILE A 45 1.81 10.15 -12.46
CA ILE A 45 0.52 10.40 -11.79
C ILE A 45 -0.43 9.21 -11.97
N ASP A 46 -0.54 8.66 -13.17
CA ASP A 46 -1.36 7.47 -13.45
C ASP A 46 -0.85 6.24 -12.69
N GLN A 47 0.48 6.09 -12.58
CA GLN A 47 1.10 5.02 -11.80
C GLN A 47 0.91 5.22 -10.29
N GLU A 48 0.95 6.45 -9.80
CA GLU A 48 0.66 6.80 -8.40
C GLU A 48 -0.82 6.56 -8.06
N MET A 49 -1.75 7.06 -8.88
CA MET A 49 -3.20 6.79 -8.74
C MET A 49 -3.52 5.30 -8.87
N SER A 50 -2.88 4.58 -9.78
CA SER A 50 -3.06 3.13 -9.90
C SER A 50 -2.54 2.39 -8.66
N ASN A 51 -1.44 2.84 -8.08
CA ASN A 51 -0.90 2.27 -6.84
C ASN A 51 -1.79 2.58 -5.63
N GLU A 52 -2.34 3.79 -5.55
CA GLU A 52 -3.29 4.21 -4.51
C GLU A 52 -4.60 3.43 -4.61
N ASN A 53 -5.17 3.31 -5.81
CA ASN A 53 -6.40 2.52 -6.01
C ASN A 53 -6.19 1.05 -5.66
N ALA A 54 -5.04 0.46 -6.02
CA ALA A 54 -4.69 -0.90 -5.62
C ALA A 54 -4.51 -1.02 -4.09
N ALA A 55 -3.88 -0.03 -3.44
CA ALA A 55 -3.72 -0.02 -1.99
C ALA A 55 -5.08 0.12 -1.26
N ASN A 56 -5.96 0.98 -1.74
CA ASN A 56 -7.30 1.19 -1.20
C ASN A 56 -8.16 -0.07 -1.31
N ALA A 57 -8.14 -0.76 -2.46
CA ALA A 57 -8.88 -2.01 -2.62
C ALA A 57 -8.42 -3.11 -1.65
N VAL A 58 -7.11 -3.19 -1.34
CA VAL A 58 -6.60 -4.14 -0.35
C VAL A 58 -7.02 -3.72 1.07
N VAL A 59 -7.00 -2.43 1.39
CA VAL A 59 -7.47 -1.91 2.69
C VAL A 59 -8.96 -2.21 2.88
N GLU A 60 -9.79 -1.97 1.87
CA GLU A 60 -11.23 -2.28 1.89
C GLU A 60 -11.49 -3.78 2.05
N SER A 61 -10.75 -4.64 1.34
CA SER A 61 -10.84 -6.09 1.49
C SER A 61 -10.49 -6.53 2.91
N ILE A 62 -9.46 -5.93 3.51
CA ILE A 62 -9.08 -6.22 4.89
C ILE A 62 -10.16 -5.74 5.88
N GLN A 63 -10.72 -4.54 5.70
CA GLN A 63 -11.81 -4.05 6.53
C GLN A 63 -13.03 -4.99 6.44
N ALA A 64 -13.39 -5.42 5.22
CA ALA A 64 -14.46 -6.38 5.01
C ALA A 64 -14.20 -7.71 5.72
N ASN A 65 -12.95 -8.18 5.74
CA ASN A 65 -12.54 -9.38 6.48
C ASN A 65 -12.68 -9.21 7.99
N ILE A 66 -12.30 -8.04 8.53
CA ILE A 66 -12.50 -7.68 9.93
C ILE A 66 -13.98 -7.66 10.28
N ASP A 67 -14.81 -6.97 9.49
CA ASP A 67 -16.26 -6.89 9.71
C ASP A 67 -16.92 -8.27 9.64
N LYS A 68 -16.52 -9.09 8.66
CA LYS A 68 -16.98 -10.48 8.51
C LYS A 68 -16.59 -11.33 9.71
N ALA A 69 -15.36 -11.20 10.23
CA ALA A 69 -14.91 -11.91 11.42
C ALA A 69 -15.71 -11.48 12.66
N MET A 70 -15.88 -10.18 12.89
CA MET A 70 -16.63 -9.62 14.01
C MET A 70 -18.12 -10.00 13.97
N SER A 71 -18.70 -10.17 12.77
CA SER A 71 -20.07 -10.65 12.61
C SER A 71 -20.26 -12.14 12.95
N LYS A 72 -19.20 -12.95 12.79
CA LYS A 72 -19.24 -14.41 13.01
C LYS A 72 -18.84 -14.81 14.42
N VAL A 73 -17.89 -14.10 15.02
CA VAL A 73 -17.35 -14.39 16.34
C VAL A 73 -18.08 -13.53 17.37
N ALA A 74 -19.07 -14.12 18.03
CA ALA A 74 -19.85 -13.43 19.05
C ALA A 74 -19.01 -13.12 20.30
N LEU A 75 -19.21 -11.92 20.86
CA LEU A 75 -18.63 -11.54 22.15
C LEU A 75 -19.12 -12.49 23.25
N PRO A 76 -18.24 -13.24 23.93
CA PRO A 76 -18.64 -14.16 24.97
C PRO A 76 -19.06 -13.41 26.24
N LYS A 77 -19.83 -14.08 27.10
CA LYS A 77 -20.15 -13.56 28.43
C LYS A 77 -18.99 -13.87 29.38
N PHE A 78 -18.49 -12.84 30.05
CA PHE A 78 -17.46 -12.94 31.08
C PHE A 78 -18.05 -12.85 32.47
N SER A 79 -17.39 -13.46 33.44
CA SER A 79 -17.79 -13.39 34.85
C SER A 79 -17.38 -12.07 35.51
N LYS A 80 -16.29 -11.47 35.04
CA LYS A 80 -15.73 -10.21 35.54
C LYS A 80 -15.73 -9.13 34.47
N LEU A 81 -16.03 -7.90 34.90
CA LEU A 81 -16.10 -6.72 34.03
C LEU A 81 -14.76 -6.40 33.35
N ASN A 82 -13.62 -6.67 34.00
CA ASN A 82 -12.31 -6.40 33.40
C ASN A 82 -12.03 -7.23 32.13
N ALA A 83 -12.54 -8.46 32.05
CA ALA A 83 -12.42 -9.28 30.85
C ALA A 83 -13.36 -8.80 29.74
N THR A 84 -14.58 -8.36 30.08
CA THR A 84 -15.48 -7.68 29.12
C THR A 84 -14.84 -6.45 28.53
N ILE A 85 -14.26 -5.58 29.37
CA ILE A 85 -13.58 -4.35 28.92
C ILE A 85 -12.43 -4.70 27.96
N LEU A 86 -11.60 -5.70 28.29
CA LEU A 86 -10.50 -6.09 27.40
C LEU A 86 -10.99 -6.69 26.07
N ALA A 87 -12.10 -7.42 26.08
CA ALA A 87 -12.70 -7.97 24.87
C ALA A 87 -13.25 -6.86 23.95
N GLU A 88 -13.90 -5.85 24.53
CA GLU A 88 -14.41 -4.68 23.83
C GLU A 88 -13.27 -3.80 23.31
N GLU A 89 -12.23 -3.57 24.11
CA GLU A 89 -11.02 -2.86 23.70
C GLU A 89 -10.36 -3.58 22.51
N PHE A 90 -10.20 -4.90 22.58
CA PHE A 90 -9.62 -5.66 21.48
C PHE A 90 -10.49 -5.59 20.22
N HIS A 91 -11.81 -5.69 20.36
CA HIS A 91 -12.75 -5.57 19.23
C HIS A 91 -12.62 -4.19 18.56
N LYS A 92 -12.53 -3.13 19.37
CA LYS A 92 -12.31 -1.76 18.88
C LYS A 92 -10.95 -1.63 18.19
N ASP A 93 -9.87 -2.04 18.84
CA ASP A 93 -8.50 -1.97 18.31
C ASP A 93 -8.38 -2.77 16.99
N LEU A 94 -9.10 -3.90 16.86
CA LEU A 94 -9.19 -4.68 15.62
C LEU A 94 -9.96 -3.94 14.52
N SER A 95 -11.10 -3.31 14.84
CA SER A 95 -11.89 -2.52 13.88
C SER A 95 -11.15 -1.27 13.38
N GLU A 96 -10.24 -0.72 14.19
CA GLU A 96 -9.44 0.47 13.86
C GLU A 96 -8.12 0.13 13.14
N LEU A 97 -7.80 -1.18 13.00
CA LEU A 97 -6.50 -1.66 12.53
C LEU A 97 -6.10 -1.14 11.15
N VAL A 98 -7.09 -0.89 10.28
CA VAL A 98 -6.88 -0.33 8.93
C VAL A 98 -7.33 1.12 8.78
N ASN A 99 -8.05 1.67 9.77
CA ASN A 99 -8.60 3.04 9.74
C ASN A 99 -7.62 4.11 10.23
N THR A 100 -6.38 3.73 10.54
CA THR A 100 -5.32 4.71 10.68
C THR A 100 -4.96 5.21 9.29
N ASN A 101 -4.98 6.53 9.08
CA ASN A 101 -4.39 7.29 7.94
C ASN A 101 -2.87 7.03 7.78
N SER A 102 -2.45 5.80 7.99
CA SER A 102 -1.10 5.34 7.94
C SER A 102 -0.81 5.08 6.49
N ASN A 103 0.09 5.87 5.93
CA ASN A 103 0.74 5.63 4.64
C ASN A 103 1.44 4.25 4.58
N GLU A 104 1.35 3.43 5.63
CA GLU A 104 1.78 2.05 5.65
C GLU A 104 0.86 1.15 4.83
N LYS A 105 1.44 0.72 3.71
CA LYS A 105 0.95 -0.28 2.78
C LYS A 105 0.30 -1.49 3.48
N ALA A 106 -0.76 -1.99 2.86
CA ALA A 106 -1.53 -3.15 3.31
C ALA A 106 -0.71 -4.45 3.43
N ASN A 107 0.47 -4.52 2.81
CA ASN A 107 1.41 -5.64 2.95
C ASN A 107 1.98 -5.82 4.38
N LYS A 108 1.83 -4.83 5.27
CA LYS A 108 2.16 -4.95 6.70
C LYS A 108 1.00 -5.44 7.56
N TYR A 109 -0.13 -5.83 6.98
CA TYR A 109 -1.32 -6.19 7.75
C TYR A 109 -1.10 -7.36 8.72
N ALA A 110 -0.34 -8.37 8.30
CA ALA A 110 0.04 -9.48 9.17
C ALA A 110 0.85 -9.01 10.39
N ASP A 111 1.79 -8.07 10.19
CA ASP A 111 2.57 -7.47 11.28
C ASP A 111 1.69 -6.63 12.21
N LYS A 112 0.69 -5.93 11.66
CA LYS A 112 -0.30 -5.16 12.45
C LYS A 112 -1.15 -6.10 13.32
N LEU A 113 -1.63 -7.23 12.80
CA LEU A 113 -2.36 -8.24 13.58
C LEU A 113 -1.49 -8.85 14.68
N ASP A 114 -0.21 -9.14 14.41
CA ASP A 114 0.73 -9.66 15.40
C ASP A 114 1.01 -8.62 16.50
N SER A 115 1.20 -7.36 16.13
CA SER A 115 1.35 -6.25 17.08
C SER A 115 0.12 -6.08 17.99
N LEU A 116 -1.08 -6.20 17.41
CA LEU A 116 -2.33 -6.17 18.16
C LEU A 116 -2.42 -7.32 19.17
N ARG A 117 -2.06 -8.54 18.76
CA ARG A 117 -1.97 -9.71 19.65
C ARG A 117 -1.01 -9.48 20.81
N LYS A 118 0.21 -8.99 20.53
CA LYS A 118 1.21 -8.69 21.57
C LYS A 118 0.74 -7.63 22.54
N THR A 119 0.07 -6.59 22.04
CA THR A 119 -0.52 -5.53 22.86
C THR A 119 -1.59 -6.09 23.79
N TYR A 120 -2.44 -6.97 23.27
CA TYR A 120 -3.43 -7.71 24.06
C TYR A 120 -2.77 -8.57 25.16
N GLU A 121 -1.77 -9.40 24.81
CA GLU A 121 -1.08 -10.29 25.75
C GLU A 121 -0.46 -9.52 26.92
N LYS A 122 0.09 -8.32 26.64
CA LYS A 122 0.59 -7.40 27.66
C LYS A 122 -0.54 -6.93 28.59
N LYS A 123 -1.65 -6.41 28.03
CA LYS A 123 -2.82 -5.94 28.80
C LYS A 123 -3.39 -7.04 29.71
N VAL A 124 -3.49 -8.28 29.21
CA VAL A 124 -3.97 -9.44 29.98
C VAL A 124 -3.07 -9.73 31.17
N THR A 125 -1.76 -9.70 30.96
CA THR A 125 -0.77 -9.94 32.01
C THR A 125 -0.88 -8.89 33.13
N ASP A 126 -1.07 -7.62 32.76
CA ASP A 126 -1.18 -6.51 33.71
C ASP A 126 -2.50 -6.54 34.52
N LYS A 127 -3.60 -6.98 33.91
CA LYS A 127 -4.96 -6.91 34.48
C LYS A 127 -5.30 -8.04 35.45
N LYS A 128 -4.42 -9.04 35.62
CA LYS A 128 -4.60 -10.20 36.54
C LYS A 128 -6.01 -10.81 36.45
N LEU A 129 -6.40 -11.22 35.25
CA LEU A 129 -7.72 -11.80 34.98
C LEU A 129 -7.97 -13.09 35.77
N ASP A 130 -9.25 -13.38 36.04
CA ASP A 130 -9.65 -14.71 36.51
C ASP A 130 -9.24 -15.77 35.46
N PRO A 131 -8.72 -16.95 35.85
CA PRO A 131 -8.25 -17.95 34.90
C PRO A 131 -9.30 -18.40 33.88
N LYS A 132 -10.58 -18.49 34.26
CA LYS A 132 -11.66 -18.89 33.35
C LYS A 132 -11.98 -17.80 32.34
N ASP A 133 -12.04 -16.56 32.81
CA ASP A 133 -12.28 -15.40 31.94
C ASP A 133 -11.08 -15.18 31.01
N LYS A 134 -9.84 -15.36 31.49
CA LYS A 134 -8.63 -15.30 30.68
C LYS A 134 -8.68 -16.33 29.55
N ALA A 135 -8.98 -17.59 29.85
CA ALA A 135 -9.06 -18.65 28.83
C ALA A 135 -10.16 -18.36 27.79
N THR A 136 -11.29 -17.84 28.24
CA THR A 136 -12.40 -17.44 27.36
C THR A 136 -12.00 -16.27 26.47
N LEU A 137 -11.30 -15.28 27.02
CA LEU A 137 -10.82 -14.10 26.31
C LEU A 137 -9.74 -14.47 25.28
N ASP A 138 -8.78 -15.31 25.67
CA ASP A 138 -7.73 -15.83 24.78
C ASP A 138 -8.32 -16.60 23.60
N LYS A 139 -9.36 -17.41 23.86
CA LYS A 139 -10.07 -18.11 22.80
C LYS A 139 -10.78 -17.13 21.87
N TYR A 140 -11.52 -16.17 22.41
CA TYR A 140 -12.23 -15.15 21.63
C TYR A 140 -11.29 -14.34 20.73
N VAL A 141 -10.14 -13.89 21.27
CA VAL A 141 -9.12 -13.16 20.51
C VAL A 141 -8.53 -14.02 19.40
N ASN A 142 -8.19 -15.28 19.69
CA ASN A 142 -7.66 -16.18 18.66
C ASN A 142 -8.69 -16.52 17.58
N ASP A 143 -9.96 -16.73 17.96
CA ASP A 143 -11.06 -16.99 17.04
C ASP A 143 -11.25 -15.79 16.09
N LEU A 144 -11.21 -14.55 16.61
CA LEU A 144 -11.26 -13.33 15.79
C LEU A 144 -10.07 -13.23 14.83
N LEU A 145 -8.85 -13.33 15.33
CA LEU A 145 -7.64 -13.21 14.49
C LEU A 145 -7.61 -14.27 13.40
N THR A 146 -7.99 -15.51 13.73
CA THR A 146 -8.06 -16.62 12.77
C THR A 146 -9.16 -16.37 11.73
N ALA A 147 -10.32 -15.90 12.16
CA ALA A 147 -11.43 -15.58 11.25
C ALA A 147 -11.06 -14.46 10.27
N VAL A 148 -10.31 -13.46 10.72
CA VAL A 148 -9.76 -12.39 9.88
C VAL A 148 -8.75 -12.92 8.85
N GLN A 149 -7.83 -13.79 9.28
CA GLN A 149 -6.80 -14.38 8.41
C GLN A 149 -7.39 -15.33 7.36
N ASN A 150 -8.48 -16.02 7.69
CA ASN A 150 -9.15 -16.99 6.81
C ASN A 150 -10.38 -16.41 6.09
N ALA A 151 -10.61 -15.11 6.17
CA ALA A 151 -11.70 -14.48 5.46
C ALA A 151 -11.34 -14.34 3.97
N GLU A 152 -11.97 -15.19 3.16
CA GLU A 152 -12.03 -15.12 1.70
C GLU A 152 -13.24 -14.30 1.23
#